data_AF-X6E1L2-F1
#
_entry.id   AF-X6E1L2-F1
#
_cell.length_a   1.000
_cell.length_b   1.000
_cell.length_c   1.000
_cell.angle_alpha   90.00
_cell.angle_beta   90.00
_cell.angle_gamma   90.00
#
_symmetry.space_group_name_H-M   'P 1'
#
loop_
_entity.id
_entity.type
_entity.pdbx_description
1 polymer ?
#
loop_
_entity_poly.entity_id
_entity_poly.type
_entity_poly.pdbx_seq_one_letter_code
_entity_poly.pdbx_strand_id
1 'polypeptide(L)'
;MRPYYSINTDGTSSTNLQLYALLQARRYWDELAVNYLQDREATTDLIERCVFIVATLGLSVSQLLGQNDPAPPVGRVASPRAIWKRFVVQHHITEVGTDEFDKFIDIYDACRHFGVSPDGLGHARLELLDFEATRRWYEVACRIWLAVIKALRSDPENFIEEIDIEGFKA
;
A
#
# COMPACT_ATOMS: atom_id res chain seq x y z
N MET A 1 -2.03 8.81 -25.93
CA MET A 1 -1.09 8.16 -24.99
C MET A 1 -1.26 8.87 -23.65
N ARG A 2 -2.00 8.28 -22.69
CA ARG A 2 -2.01 8.80 -21.33
C ARG A 2 -0.74 8.27 -20.67
N PRO A 3 0.14 9.11 -20.12
CA PRO A 3 1.27 8.61 -19.34
C PRO A 3 0.69 7.96 -18.08
N TYR A 4 0.56 6.64 -18.09
CA TYR A 4 -0.02 5.86 -16.98
C TYR A 4 0.89 5.87 -15.74
N TYR A 5 2.15 6.28 -15.90
CA TYR A 5 3.13 6.38 -14.83
C TYR A 5 4.24 7.37 -15.26
N SER A 6 4.59 8.34 -14.41
CA SER A 6 5.77 9.21 -14.61
C SER A 6 6.49 9.33 -13.28
N ILE A 7 7.71 8.79 -13.24
CA ILE A 7 8.65 8.99 -12.14
C ILE A 7 9.70 9.97 -12.64
N ASN A 8 9.43 11.27 -12.53
CA ASN A 8 10.49 12.25 -12.66
C ASN A 8 10.83 12.74 -11.25
N THR A 9 12.06 12.43 -10.80
CA THR A 9 12.63 12.94 -9.54
C THR A 9 13.48 14.21 -9.74
N ASP A 10 13.54 14.72 -10.97
CA ASP A 10 14.35 15.89 -11.38
C ASP A 10 13.73 17.24 -10.96
N GLY A 11 12.58 17.21 -10.28
CA GLY A 11 11.86 18.40 -9.81
C GLY A 11 11.13 19.17 -10.91
N THR A 12 11.05 18.65 -12.14
CA THR A 12 10.35 19.30 -13.26
C THR A 12 8.92 18.81 -13.46
N SER A 13 8.53 17.70 -12.81
CA SER A 13 7.18 17.13 -12.89
C SER A 13 6.75 16.40 -11.60
N SER A 14 5.44 16.43 -11.37
CA SER A 14 4.61 15.73 -10.36
C SER A 14 5.32 14.77 -9.41
N THR A 15 5.42 15.12 -8.12
CA THR A 15 5.86 14.23 -7.04
C THR A 15 5.14 12.88 -7.11
N ASN A 16 5.89 11.78 -7.25
CA ASN A 16 5.36 10.41 -7.16
C ASN A 16 5.01 10.09 -5.70
N LEU A 17 3.83 10.54 -5.28
CA LEU A 17 3.37 10.43 -3.90
C LEU A 17 3.17 8.98 -3.47
N GLN A 18 2.76 8.10 -4.39
CA GLN A 18 2.61 6.68 -4.09
C GLN A 18 3.94 6.03 -3.72
N LEU A 19 5.02 6.30 -4.47
CA LEU A 19 6.36 5.78 -4.19
C LEU A 19 6.95 6.43 -2.94
N TYR A 20 6.78 7.75 -2.79
CA TYR A 20 7.21 8.46 -1.59
C TYR A 20 6.59 7.85 -0.33
N ALA A 21 5.28 7.60 -0.33
CA ALA A 21 4.58 6.97 0.79
C ALA A 21 5.11 5.56 1.07
N LEU A 22 5.37 4.74 0.04
CA LEU A 22 5.96 3.41 0.24
C LEU A 22 7.34 3.50 0.92
N LEU A 23 8.20 4.40 0.46
CA LEU A 23 9.55 4.59 1.01
C LEU A 23 9.51 5.10 2.45
N GLN A 24 8.56 5.99 2.78
CA GLN A 24 8.36 6.40 4.17
C GLN A 24 7.90 5.21 5.03
N ALA A 25 6.89 4.47 4.60
CA ALA A 25 6.41 3.31 5.35
C ALA A 25 7.52 2.29 5.63
N ARG A 26 8.38 2.02 4.63
CA ARG A 26 9.58 1.18 4.79
C ARG A 26 10.54 1.74 5.84
N ARG A 27 10.89 3.03 5.76
CA ARG A 27 11.80 3.65 6.74
C ARG A 27 11.28 3.48 8.17
N TYR A 28 9.99 3.74 8.39
CA TYR A 28 9.39 3.58 9.72
C TYR A 28 9.28 2.12 10.14
N TRP A 29 9.04 1.21 9.21
CA TRP A 29 9.06 -0.23 9.47
C TRP A 29 10.45 -0.71 9.92
N ASP A 30 11.50 -0.33 9.19
CA ASP A 30 12.88 -0.73 9.50
C ASP A 30 13.30 -0.22 10.89
N GLU A 31 12.95 1.04 11.21
CA GLU A 31 13.21 1.62 12.53
C GLU A 31 12.38 0.94 13.64
N LEU A 32 11.11 0.60 13.38
CA LEU A 32 10.27 -0.09 14.35
C LEU A 32 10.78 -1.50 14.61
N ALA A 33 11.19 -2.22 13.56
CA ALA A 33 11.73 -3.57 13.68
C ALA A 33 13.01 -3.61 14.52
N VAL A 34 13.93 -2.66 14.33
CA VAL A 34 15.13 -2.54 15.16
C VAL A 34 14.78 -2.30 16.63
N ASN A 35 13.88 -1.36 16.92
CA ASN A 35 13.50 -1.06 18.29
C ASN A 35 12.75 -2.23 18.94
N TYR A 36 11.84 -2.88 18.21
CA TYR A 36 11.09 -4.03 18.73
C TYR A 36 11.98 -5.25 19.01
N LEU A 37 13.09 -5.42 18.27
CA LEU A 37 14.08 -6.45 18.60
C LEU A 37 14.76 -6.19 19.96
N GLN A 38 14.92 -4.93 20.36
CA GLN A 38 15.56 -4.53 21.61
C GLN A 38 14.55 -4.54 22.77
N ASP A 39 13.43 -3.84 22.61
CA ASP A 39 12.52 -3.48 23.69
C ASP A 39 11.20 -4.27 23.68
N ARG A 40 10.93 -5.04 22.62
CA ARG A 40 9.70 -5.83 22.45
C ARG A 40 8.44 -4.98 22.66
N GLU A 41 7.47 -5.46 23.43
CA GLU A 41 6.22 -4.75 23.74
C GLU A 41 6.43 -3.44 24.52
N ALA A 42 7.62 -3.21 25.10
CA ALA A 42 7.98 -1.94 25.75
C ALA A 42 8.53 -0.89 24.77
N THR A 43 8.55 -1.18 23.47
CA THR A 43 8.95 -0.23 22.43
C THR A 43 8.07 1.02 22.52
N THR A 44 8.71 2.20 22.61
CA THR A 44 8.03 3.49 22.67
C THR A 44 7.10 3.67 21.47
N ASP A 45 5.86 4.08 21.77
CA ASP A 45 4.80 4.37 20.80
C ASP A 45 4.52 3.21 19.82
N LEU A 46 4.68 1.97 20.27
CA LEU A 46 4.57 0.77 19.41
C LEU A 46 3.29 0.77 18.55
N ILE A 47 2.12 0.98 19.18
CA ILE A 47 0.84 0.91 18.49
C ILE A 47 0.68 2.08 17.52
N GLU A 48 1.03 3.28 17.94
CA GLU A 48 0.97 4.49 17.10
C GLU A 48 1.86 4.35 15.87
N ARG A 49 3.06 3.77 16.04
CA ARG A 49 3.98 3.49 14.93
C ARG A 49 3.43 2.42 14.00
N CYS A 50 2.82 1.35 14.53
CA CYS A 50 2.11 0.33 13.75
C CYS A 50 0.98 0.95 12.90
N VAL A 51 0.11 1.76 13.52
CA VAL A 51 -0.98 2.47 12.84
C VAL A 51 -0.44 3.40 11.75
N PHE A 52 0.62 4.16 12.05
CA PHE A 52 1.23 5.07 11.09
C PHE A 52 1.79 4.32 9.86
N ILE A 53 2.47 3.21 10.07
CA ILE A 53 3.02 2.38 8.98
C ILE A 53 1.89 1.88 8.09
N VAL A 54 0.85 1.27 8.66
CA VAL A 54 -0.26 0.71 7.85
C VAL A 54 -1.06 1.80 7.14
N ALA A 55 -1.31 2.94 7.79
CA ALA A 55 -1.94 4.10 7.15
C ALA A 55 -1.13 4.59 5.95
N THR A 56 0.20 4.64 6.08
CA THR A 56 1.11 5.09 5.03
C THR A 56 1.18 4.08 3.86
N LEU A 57 1.19 2.78 4.16
CA LEU A 57 1.12 1.72 3.14
C LEU A 57 -0.18 1.76 2.35
N GLY A 58 -1.32 1.91 3.04
CA GLY A 58 -2.62 1.97 2.36
C GLY A 58 -2.79 3.25 1.52
N LEU A 59 -2.25 4.39 1.97
CA LEU A 59 -2.15 5.59 1.13
C LEU A 59 -1.36 5.30 -0.16
N SER A 60 -0.19 4.68 -0.02
CA SER A 60 0.66 4.32 -1.15
C SER A 60 -0.06 3.41 -2.15
N VAL A 61 -0.66 2.31 -1.68
CA VAL A 61 -1.40 1.34 -2.52
C VAL A 61 -2.63 1.98 -3.17
N SER A 62 -3.42 2.77 -2.42
CA SER A 62 -4.63 3.38 -2.96
C SER A 62 -4.32 4.39 -4.07
N GLN A 63 -3.23 5.15 -3.96
CA GLN A 63 -2.79 6.08 -5.00
C GLN A 63 -2.22 5.36 -6.21
N LEU A 64 -1.41 4.31 -6.00
CA LEU A 64 -0.90 3.47 -7.08
C LEU A 64 -2.06 2.92 -7.92
N LEU A 65 -3.08 2.34 -7.28
CA LEU A 65 -4.25 1.81 -7.96
C LEU A 65 -5.10 2.91 -8.60
N GLY A 66 -5.31 4.04 -7.91
CA GLY A 66 -6.11 5.15 -8.43
C GLY A 66 -5.56 5.74 -9.73
N GLN A 67 -4.23 5.81 -9.88
CA GLN A 67 -3.59 6.28 -11.10
C GLN A 67 -3.60 5.24 -12.22
N ASN A 68 -3.65 3.96 -11.86
CA ASN A 68 -3.56 2.83 -12.78
C ASN A 68 -4.87 2.05 -12.86
N ASP A 69 -6.01 2.73 -12.68
CA ASP A 69 -7.32 2.11 -12.83
C ASP A 69 -7.51 1.72 -14.30
N PRO A 70 -7.67 0.42 -14.62
CA PRO A 70 -7.79 -0.03 -16.00
C PRO A 70 -9.07 0.47 -16.69
N ALA A 71 -10.12 0.75 -15.91
CA ALA A 71 -11.40 1.19 -16.43
C ALA A 71 -12.00 2.25 -15.49
N PRO A 72 -11.44 3.47 -15.50
CA PRO A 72 -11.86 4.51 -14.58
C PRO A 72 -13.29 4.97 -14.92
N PRO A 73 -14.21 4.99 -13.94
CA PRO A 73 -15.56 5.47 -14.18
C PRO A 73 -15.55 6.98 -14.48
N VAL A 74 -16.48 7.43 -15.32
CA VAL A 74 -16.60 8.85 -15.67
C VAL A 74 -16.96 9.66 -14.43
N GLY A 75 -16.17 10.71 -14.14
CA GLY A 75 -16.48 11.71 -13.13
C GLY A 75 -16.27 11.31 -11.67
N ARG A 76 -15.70 10.13 -11.37
CA ARG A 76 -15.38 9.72 -9.99
C ARG A 76 -14.19 8.77 -9.93
N VAL A 77 -13.49 8.76 -8.80
CA VAL A 77 -12.49 7.72 -8.49
C VAL A 77 -13.21 6.53 -7.84
N ALA A 78 -12.98 5.32 -8.34
CA ALA A 78 -13.54 4.12 -7.74
C ALA A 78 -12.86 3.79 -6.40
N SER A 79 -13.52 3.00 -5.54
CA SER A 79 -12.88 2.53 -4.31
C SER A 79 -11.68 1.62 -4.63
N PRO A 80 -10.63 1.58 -3.78
CA PRO A 80 -9.47 0.70 -3.99
C PRO A 80 -9.86 -0.76 -4.25
N ARG A 81 -10.86 -1.28 -3.53
CA ARG A 81 -11.40 -2.65 -3.74
C ARG A 81 -11.95 -2.86 -5.14
N ALA A 82 -12.72 -1.90 -5.64
CA ALA A 82 -13.30 -1.99 -6.97
C ALA A 82 -12.23 -1.89 -8.06
N ILE A 83 -11.22 -1.04 -7.86
CA ILE A 83 -10.07 -0.93 -8.76
C ILE A 83 -9.29 -2.24 -8.77
N TRP A 84 -8.95 -2.78 -7.60
CA TRP A 84 -8.20 -4.04 -7.46
C TRP A 84 -8.89 -5.19 -8.18
N LYS A 85 -10.21 -5.36 -8.00
CA LYS A 85 -10.97 -6.41 -8.70
C LYS A 85 -10.85 -6.31 -10.22
N ARG A 86 -10.91 -5.11 -10.79
CA ARG A 86 -10.72 -4.92 -12.24
C ARG A 86 -9.27 -5.18 -12.65
N PHE A 87 -8.32 -4.70 -11.85
CA PHE A 87 -6.89 -4.87 -12.10
C PHE A 87 -6.49 -6.34 -12.12
N VAL A 88 -6.95 -7.13 -11.15
CA VAL A 88 -6.74 -8.58 -11.07
C VAL A 88 -7.31 -9.29 -12.28
N VAL A 89 -8.53 -8.95 -12.71
CA VAL A 89 -9.17 -9.56 -13.89
C VAL A 89 -8.41 -9.22 -15.17
N GLN A 90 -8.02 -7.97 -15.35
CA GLN A 90 -7.33 -7.52 -16.57
C GLN A 90 -5.91 -8.08 -16.70
N HIS A 91 -5.17 -8.13 -15.60
CA HIS A 91 -3.75 -8.49 -15.61
C HIS A 91 -3.48 -9.92 -15.08
N HIS A 92 -4.53 -10.68 -14.77
CA HIS A 92 -4.44 -12.05 -14.27
C HIS A 92 -3.53 -12.21 -13.04
N ILE A 93 -3.61 -11.27 -12.09
CA ILE A 93 -2.80 -11.30 -10.86
C ILE A 93 -3.23 -12.48 -9.98
N THR A 94 -2.25 -13.20 -9.44
CA THR A 94 -2.46 -14.34 -8.54
C THR A 94 -1.72 -14.22 -7.22
N GLU A 95 -0.74 -13.31 -7.14
CA GLU A 95 0.17 -13.13 -6.02
C GLU A 95 -0.50 -12.59 -4.75
N VAL A 96 -1.62 -11.87 -4.89
CA VAL A 96 -2.43 -11.35 -3.79
C VAL A 96 -3.90 -11.58 -4.12
N GLY A 97 -4.58 -12.36 -3.27
CA GLY A 97 -6.00 -12.65 -3.44
C GLY A 97 -6.88 -11.44 -3.16
N THR A 98 -8.07 -11.39 -3.77
CA THR A 98 -9.04 -10.31 -3.50
C THR A 98 -9.45 -10.25 -2.04
N ASP A 99 -9.64 -11.40 -1.37
CA ASP A 99 -10.00 -11.44 0.06
C ASP A 99 -8.87 -10.91 0.96
N GLU A 100 -7.61 -11.14 0.60
CA GLU A 100 -6.44 -10.64 1.33
C GLU A 100 -6.31 -9.12 1.16
N PHE A 101 -6.46 -8.63 -0.07
CA PHE A 101 -6.50 -7.20 -0.38
C PHE A 101 -7.63 -6.50 0.36
N ASP A 102 -8.81 -7.10 0.37
CA ASP A 102 -9.99 -6.57 1.05
C ASP A 102 -9.74 -6.42 2.55
N LYS A 103 -9.13 -7.41 3.22
CA LYS A 103 -8.75 -7.29 4.64
C LYS A 103 -7.69 -6.21 4.88
N PHE A 104 -6.71 -6.07 3.98
CA PHE A 104 -5.73 -4.98 4.06
C PHE A 104 -6.41 -3.61 4.01
N ILE A 105 -7.38 -3.43 3.11
CA ILE A 105 -8.16 -2.19 3.04
C ILE A 105 -8.98 -1.94 4.31
N ASP A 106 -9.57 -2.97 4.93
CA ASP A 106 -10.28 -2.80 6.22
C ASP A 106 -9.38 -2.26 7.33
N ILE A 107 -8.16 -2.78 7.44
CA ILE A 107 -7.19 -2.30 8.44
C ILE A 107 -6.69 -0.91 8.08
N TYR A 108 -6.39 -0.65 6.80
CA TYR A 108 -6.01 0.69 6.33
C TYR A 108 -7.09 1.73 6.66
N ASP A 109 -8.35 1.46 6.34
CA ASP A 109 -9.45 2.39 6.60
C ASP A 109 -9.62 2.61 8.11
N ALA A 110 -9.49 1.56 8.92
CA ALA A 110 -9.48 1.69 10.38
C ALA A 110 -8.34 2.59 10.88
N CYS A 111 -7.12 2.44 10.34
CA CYS A 111 -5.97 3.28 10.70
C CYS A 111 -6.19 4.74 10.27
N ARG A 112 -6.64 4.96 9.03
CA ARG A 112 -6.88 6.28 8.45
C ARG A 112 -7.93 7.08 9.23
N HIS A 113 -8.93 6.40 9.76
CA HIS A 113 -10.05 7.02 10.46
C HIS A 113 -9.95 6.88 11.98
N PHE A 114 -8.79 6.48 12.52
CA PHE A 114 -8.57 6.33 13.97
C PHE A 114 -9.62 5.44 14.65
N GLY A 115 -10.02 4.36 13.97
CA GLY A 115 -11.02 3.40 14.45
C GLY A 115 -12.47 3.78 14.17
N VAL A 116 -12.73 4.99 13.67
CA VAL A 116 -14.07 5.42 13.25
C VAL A 116 -14.42 4.73 11.94
N SER A 117 -15.53 4.00 11.92
CA SER A 117 -15.98 3.23 10.75
C SER A 117 -17.51 3.17 10.68
N PRO A 118 -18.12 3.06 9.49
CA PRO A 118 -19.58 3.01 9.35
C PRO A 118 -20.23 1.79 10.02
N ASP A 119 -19.48 0.69 10.15
CA ASP A 119 -19.93 -0.55 10.79
C ASP A 119 -19.63 -0.61 12.30
N GLY A 120 -18.92 0.40 12.84
CA GLY A 120 -18.54 0.46 14.25
C GLY A 120 -17.45 -0.54 14.66
N LEU A 121 -16.85 -1.28 13.73
CA LEU A 121 -15.85 -2.33 14.01
C LEU A 121 -14.40 -1.86 13.94
N GLY A 122 -14.17 -0.60 13.53
CA GLY A 122 -12.83 -0.04 13.30
C GLY A 122 -11.94 -0.03 14.54
N HIS A 123 -12.47 0.29 15.73
CA HIS A 123 -11.67 0.21 16.97
C HIS A 123 -11.22 -1.22 17.28
N ALA A 124 -12.13 -2.21 17.16
CA ALA A 124 -11.78 -3.62 17.35
C ALA A 124 -10.72 -4.11 16.34
N ARG A 125 -10.74 -3.58 15.11
CA ARG A 125 -9.69 -3.85 14.10
C ARG A 125 -8.33 -3.27 14.51
N LEU A 126 -8.30 -2.10 15.14
CA LEU A 126 -7.06 -1.48 15.64
C LEU A 126 -6.53 -2.14 16.91
N GLU A 127 -7.40 -2.66 17.78
CA GLU A 127 -7.00 -3.39 18.99
C GLU A 127 -6.15 -4.65 18.67
N LEU A 128 -6.34 -5.23 17.49
CA LEU A 128 -5.57 -6.38 17.01
C LEU A 128 -4.28 -6.00 16.27
N LEU A 129 -3.98 -4.71 16.13
CA LEU A 129 -2.81 -4.25 15.38
C LEU A 129 -1.58 -4.16 16.29
N ASP A 130 -0.78 -5.23 16.28
CA ASP A 130 0.52 -5.32 16.92
C ASP A 130 1.68 -5.33 15.89
N PHE A 131 2.91 -5.55 16.36
CA PHE A 131 4.09 -5.64 15.52
C PHE A 131 3.97 -6.72 14.43
N GLU A 132 3.50 -7.93 14.80
CA GLU A 132 3.39 -9.06 13.88
C GLU A 132 2.27 -8.88 12.86
N ALA A 133 1.14 -8.31 13.28
CA ALA A 133 0.06 -7.90 12.38
C ALA A 133 0.56 -6.84 11.39
N THR A 134 1.32 -5.85 11.88
CA THR A 134 1.91 -4.79 11.04
C THR A 134 2.90 -5.37 10.03
N ARG A 135 3.75 -6.31 10.45
CA ARG A 135 4.67 -7.05 9.55
C ARG A 135 3.92 -7.72 8.41
N ARG A 136 2.83 -8.43 8.72
CA ARG A 136 2.00 -9.10 7.70
C ARG A 136 1.42 -8.09 6.72
N TRP A 137 0.90 -6.96 7.19
CA TRP A 137 0.35 -5.93 6.30
C TRP A 137 1.41 -5.23 5.47
N TYR A 138 2.62 -5.04 6.02
CA TYR A 138 3.79 -4.59 5.27
C TYR A 138 4.11 -5.55 4.11
N GLU A 139 4.22 -6.84 4.39
CA GLU A 139 4.47 -7.88 3.38
C GLU A 139 3.36 -7.95 2.32
N VAL A 140 2.09 -7.81 2.72
CA VAL A 140 0.94 -7.73 1.79
C VAL A 140 1.08 -6.51 0.88
N ALA A 141 1.34 -5.33 1.43
CA ALA A 141 1.46 -4.10 0.66
C ALA A 141 2.62 -4.17 -0.36
N CYS A 142 3.77 -4.73 0.04
CA CYS A 142 4.89 -4.98 -0.87
C CYS A 142 4.51 -5.95 -2.00
N ARG A 143 3.79 -7.04 -1.70
CA ARG A 143 3.30 -7.99 -2.72
C ARG A 143 2.32 -7.33 -3.70
N ILE A 144 1.42 -6.47 -3.21
CA ILE A 144 0.51 -5.68 -4.06
C ILE A 144 1.31 -4.78 -5.00
N TRP A 145 2.27 -4.02 -4.46
CA TRP A 145 3.15 -3.16 -5.25
C TRP A 145 3.90 -3.92 -6.33
N LEU A 146 4.55 -5.03 -5.97
CA LEU A 146 5.25 -5.92 -6.89
C LEU A 146 4.33 -6.42 -8.00
N ALA A 147 3.13 -6.88 -7.66
CA ALA A 147 2.18 -7.40 -8.63
C ALA A 147 1.71 -6.32 -9.62
N VAL A 148 1.41 -5.12 -9.12
CA VAL A 148 1.01 -3.99 -9.97
C VAL A 148 2.14 -3.56 -10.89
N ILE A 149 3.35 -3.34 -10.37
CA ILE A 149 4.46 -2.90 -11.22
C ILE A 149 4.86 -3.97 -12.25
N LYS A 150 4.86 -5.25 -11.86
CA LYS A 150 5.10 -6.37 -12.80
C LYS A 150 4.05 -6.37 -13.92
N ALA A 151 2.77 -6.21 -13.59
CA ALA A 151 1.70 -6.14 -14.58
C ALA A 151 1.88 -4.94 -15.52
N LEU A 152 2.17 -3.76 -14.99
CA LEU A 152 2.36 -2.56 -15.82
C LEU A 152 3.61 -2.65 -16.70
N ARG A 153 4.71 -3.23 -16.21
CA ARG A 153 5.94 -3.47 -17.01
C ARG A 153 5.75 -4.48 -18.14
N SER A 154 4.75 -5.36 -18.04
CA SER A 154 4.45 -6.32 -19.10
C SER A 154 3.76 -5.68 -20.32
N ASP A 155 3.24 -4.47 -20.16
CA ASP A 155 2.66 -3.69 -21.24
C ASP A 155 3.75 -2.87 -21.96
N PRO A 156 4.03 -3.12 -23.25
CA PRO A 156 5.06 -2.42 -24.00
C PRO A 156 4.76 -0.93 -24.22
N GLU A 157 3.53 -0.46 -24.00
CA GLU A 157 3.18 0.96 -24.06
C GLU A 157 3.55 1.72 -22.78
N ASN A 158 3.91 1.01 -21.69
CA ASN A 158 4.31 1.61 -20.44
C ASN A 158 5.82 1.80 -20.34
N PHE A 159 6.24 3.01 -19.98
CA PHE A 159 7.61 3.29 -19.56
C PHE A 159 7.67 3.37 -18.04
N ILE A 160 8.36 2.42 -17.42
CA ILE A 160 8.56 2.38 -15.97
C ILE A 160 10.06 2.26 -15.75
N GLU A 161 10.67 3.28 -15.16
CA GLU A 161 12.07 3.23 -14.77
C GLU A 161 12.36 2.03 -13.85
N GLU A 162 13.61 1.59 -13.81
CA GLU A 162 14.05 0.56 -12.87
C GLU A 162 13.93 1.06 -11.44
N ILE A 163 12.78 0.81 -10.82
CA ILE A 163 12.62 0.84 -9.39
C ILE A 163 13.36 -0.39 -8.85
N ASP A 164 14.26 -0.19 -7.90
CA ASP A 164 14.80 -1.29 -7.09
C ASP A 164 13.68 -1.80 -6.17
N ILE A 165 12.89 -2.71 -6.71
CA ILE A 165 11.83 -3.41 -5.97
C ILE A 165 12.41 -4.65 -5.26
N GLU A 166 13.64 -5.07 -5.59
CA GLU A 166 14.31 -6.20 -4.97
C GLU A 166 14.77 -5.86 -3.56
N GLY A 167 15.12 -4.60 -3.30
CA GLY A 167 15.29 -4.09 -1.94
C GLY A 167 14.06 -4.22 -1.04
N PHE A 168 12.85 -4.51 -1.56
CA PHE A 168 11.66 -4.77 -0.72
C PHE A 168 11.54 -6.23 -0.25
N LYS A 169 12.33 -7.16 -0.79
CA LYS A 169 12.47 -8.49 -0.22
C LYS A 169 13.56 -8.41 0.86
N ALA A 170 13.13 -8.36 2.11
CA ALA A 170 14.00 -8.68 3.23
C ALA A 170 14.24 -10.20 3.27
#